data_AF-A0A842VP89-F1
#
_entry.id   AF-A0A842VP89-F1
#
_cell.length_a   1.000
_cell.length_b   1.000
_cell.length_c   1.000
_cell.angle_alpha   90.00
_cell.angle_beta   90.00
_cell.angle_gamma   90.00
#
_symmetry.space_group_name_H-M   'P 1'
#
loop_
_entity.id
_entity.type
_entity.pdbx_description
1 polymer ?
#
loop_
_entity_poly.entity_id
_entity_poly.type
_entity_poly.pdbx_seq_one_letter_code
_entity_poly.pdbx_strand_id
1 'polypeptide(L)'
;MFFCKLTTRLKDISAIEPLSFLANRSKALRAHPINWVETTEPEGFTHLNYQLRDLDAYQFNISKERGRIHGFLIEHIFYVIWIDSDHNLYE
;
A
#
# COMPACT_ATOMS: atom_id res chain seq x y z
N MET A 1 11.93 -5.24 15.78
CA MET A 1 10.63 -5.95 15.75
C MET A 1 9.76 -5.37 14.64
N PHE A 2 9.00 -6.19 13.90
CA PHE A 2 8.18 -5.75 12.74
C PHE A 2 7.19 -4.63 13.10
N PHE A 3 6.48 -4.79 14.23
CA PHE A 3 5.51 -3.80 14.70
C PHE A 3 6.10 -2.41 14.89
N CYS A 4 7.30 -2.28 15.46
CA CYS A 4 7.98 -0.98 15.60
C CYS A 4 8.31 -0.35 14.24
N LYS A 5 8.71 -1.16 13.25
CA LYS A 5 8.97 -0.67 11.88
C LYS A 5 7.68 -0.19 11.23
N LEU A 6 6.58 -0.93 11.40
CA LEU A 6 5.25 -0.55 10.94
C LEU A 6 4.78 0.77 11.55
N THR A 7 4.78 0.91 12.87
CA THR A 7 4.29 2.13 13.53
C THR A 7 5.14 3.35 13.21
N THR A 8 6.46 3.20 13.17
CA THR A 8 7.37 4.28 12.74
C THR A 8 7.06 4.70 11.31
N ARG A 9 6.88 3.74 10.41
CA ARG A 9 6.59 4.03 9.01
C ARG A 9 5.24 4.72 8.81
N LEU A 10 4.20 4.27 9.49
CA LEU A 10 2.88 4.90 9.43
C LEU A 10 2.94 6.35 9.93
N LYS A 11 3.69 6.62 11.01
CA LYS A 11 3.96 7.98 11.48
C LYS A 11 4.64 8.83 10.40
N ASP A 12 5.70 8.32 9.77
CA ASP A 12 6.43 9.06 8.74
C ASP A 12 5.52 9.39 7.54
N ILE A 13 4.68 8.45 7.11
CA ILE A 13 3.78 8.63 5.96
C ILE A 13 2.63 9.57 6.30
N SER A 14 2.12 9.56 7.53
CA SER A 14 1.07 10.50 7.95
C SER A 14 1.47 11.97 7.90
N ALA A 15 2.78 12.26 7.80
CA ALA A 15 3.30 13.62 7.62
C ALA A 15 3.46 14.03 6.15
N ILE A 16 3.19 13.12 5.21
CA ILE A 16 3.31 13.37 3.77
C ILE A 16 1.95 13.84 3.24
N GLU A 17 1.97 14.88 2.42
CA GLU A 17 0.80 15.39 1.74
C GLU A 17 0.31 14.39 0.65
N PRO A 18 -1.02 14.21 0.44
CA PRO A 18 -1.53 13.13 -0.42
C PRO A 18 -1.04 13.15 -1.87
N LEU A 19 -0.97 14.31 -2.52
CA LEU A 19 -0.45 14.39 -3.89
C LEU A 19 1.03 14.01 -3.94
N SER A 20 1.78 14.43 -2.92
CA SER A 20 3.17 14.04 -2.74
C SER A 20 3.30 12.53 -2.52
N PHE A 21 2.39 11.89 -1.79
CA PHE A 21 2.37 10.43 -1.64
C PHE A 21 2.15 9.73 -2.98
N LEU A 22 1.19 10.18 -3.78
CA LEU A 22 0.88 9.61 -5.11
C LEU A 22 1.99 9.83 -6.13
N ALA A 23 2.61 11.01 -6.13
CA ALA A 23 3.71 11.35 -7.04
C ALA A 23 5.03 10.65 -6.65
N ASN A 24 5.17 10.23 -5.39
CA ASN A 24 6.42 9.74 -4.85
C ASN A 24 6.65 8.25 -5.16
N ARG A 25 7.14 8.02 -6.39
CA ARG A 25 7.70 6.73 -6.83
C ARG A 25 9.14 6.50 -6.35
N SER A 26 9.62 7.26 -5.34
CA SER A 26 11.01 7.10 -4.88
C SER A 26 11.25 5.67 -4.40
N LYS A 27 12.49 5.19 -4.56
CA LYS A 27 12.91 3.87 -4.08
C LYS A 27 12.66 3.65 -2.59
N ALA A 28 12.50 4.73 -1.82
CA ALA A 28 12.27 4.70 -0.38
C ALA A 28 10.79 4.52 -0.01
N LEU A 29 9.86 5.16 -0.70
CA LEU A 29 8.42 5.02 -0.44
C LEU A 29 7.80 3.86 -1.23
N ARG A 30 8.16 3.77 -2.53
CA ARG A 30 7.55 2.90 -3.54
C ARG A 30 6.03 2.88 -3.43
N ALA A 31 5.43 4.05 -3.24
CA ALA A 31 3.98 4.18 -3.31
C ALA A 31 3.58 4.06 -4.78
N HIS A 32 2.78 3.06 -5.12
CA HIS A 32 2.27 2.89 -6.48
C HIS A 32 0.97 2.06 -6.51
N PRO A 33 0.17 2.19 -7.58
CA PRO A 33 -0.94 1.28 -7.83
C PRO A 33 -0.48 -0.17 -7.90
N ILE A 34 -1.32 -1.10 -7.48
CA ILE A 34 -1.11 -2.54 -7.61
C ILE A 34 -1.59 -2.96 -9.00
N ASN A 35 -0.68 -3.52 -9.79
CA ASN A 35 -1.05 -4.23 -11.02
C ASN A 35 -1.41 -5.67 -10.69
N TRP A 36 -2.69 -5.95 -10.42
CA TRP A 36 -3.17 -7.26 -9.97
C TRP A 36 -2.86 -8.39 -10.94
N VAL A 37 -2.82 -8.14 -12.24
CA VAL A 37 -2.51 -9.17 -13.25
C VAL A 37 -1.10 -9.75 -13.08
N GLU A 38 -0.20 -9.01 -12.44
CA GLU A 38 1.19 -9.41 -12.18
C GLU A 38 1.42 -9.97 -10.76
N THR A 39 0.35 -10.17 -9.98
CA THR A 39 0.45 -10.64 -8.60
C THR A 39 0.04 -12.11 -8.46
N THR A 40 0.33 -12.68 -7.30
CA THR A 40 -0.22 -13.98 -6.87
C THR A 40 -1.73 -13.95 -6.63
N GLU A 41 -2.33 -12.75 -6.61
CA GLU A 41 -3.74 -12.50 -6.30
C GLU A 41 -4.40 -11.69 -7.44
N PRO A 42 -4.61 -12.27 -8.64
CA PRO A 42 -5.08 -11.53 -9.82
C PRO A 42 -6.51 -10.99 -9.69
N GLU A 43 -7.33 -11.59 -8.84
CA GLU A 43 -8.67 -11.10 -8.52
C GLU A 43 -8.65 -9.94 -7.51
N GLY A 44 -7.50 -9.66 -6.89
CA GLY A 44 -7.29 -8.55 -5.97
C GLY A 44 -8.43 -8.32 -4.96
N PHE A 45 -8.89 -7.08 -4.89
CA PHE A 45 -9.94 -6.65 -3.98
C PHE A 45 -11.37 -6.72 -4.56
N THR A 46 -11.62 -7.56 -5.57
CA THR A 46 -12.95 -7.74 -6.18
C THR A 46 -14.03 -8.19 -5.19
N HIS A 47 -13.65 -8.84 -4.09
CA HIS A 47 -14.56 -9.27 -3.03
C HIS A 47 -15.09 -8.11 -2.16
N LEU A 48 -14.50 -6.91 -2.24
CA LEU A 48 -14.97 -5.72 -1.53
C LEU A 48 -16.26 -5.15 -2.16
N ASN A 49 -16.88 -4.17 -1.50
CA ASN A 49 -18.07 -3.50 -2.03
C ASN A 49 -17.78 -2.79 -3.37
N TYR A 50 -18.81 -2.58 -4.18
CA TYR A 50 -18.66 -2.06 -5.55
C TYR A 50 -17.97 -0.69 -5.60
N GLN A 51 -18.18 0.18 -4.61
CA GLN A 51 -17.62 1.53 -4.59
C GLN A 51 -16.08 1.53 -4.49
N LEU A 52 -15.51 0.48 -3.87
CA LEU A 52 -14.06 0.32 -3.76
C LEU A 52 -13.43 -0.38 -4.98
N ARG A 53 -14.23 -1.09 -5.78
CA ARG A 53 -13.72 -1.82 -6.96
C ARG A 53 -13.31 -0.88 -8.10
N ASP A 54 -13.94 0.29 -8.17
CA ASP A 54 -13.64 1.31 -9.19
C ASP A 54 -12.42 2.19 -8.82
N LEU A 55 -11.82 1.96 -7.64
CA LEU A 55 -10.65 2.70 -7.16
C LEU A 55 -9.37 1.91 -7.41
N ASP A 56 -8.30 2.63 -7.73
CA ASP A 56 -6.97 2.04 -7.78
C ASP A 56 -6.52 1.64 -6.37
N ALA A 57 -6.27 0.35 -6.18
CA ALA A 57 -5.59 -0.13 -4.99
C ALA A 57 -4.11 0.28 -5.05
N TYR A 58 -3.59 0.80 -3.94
CA TYR A 58 -2.20 1.23 -3.80
C TYR A 58 -1.46 0.36 -2.80
N GLN A 59 -0.13 0.32 -2.99
CA GLN A 59 0.79 -0.24 -2.02
C GLN A 59 1.90 0.72 -1.66
N PHE A 60 2.53 0.51 -0.50
CA PHE A 60 3.81 1.15 -0.15
C PHE A 60 4.64 0.29 0.81
N ASN A 61 5.94 0.58 0.88
CA ASN A 61 6.88 -0.18 1.70
C ASN A 61 6.75 0.15 3.19
N ILE A 62 6.78 -0.89 4.04
CA ILE A 62 7.01 -0.72 5.48
C ILE A 62 8.49 -0.39 5.74
N SER A 63 9.38 -1.14 5.11
CA SER A 63 10.83 -0.95 5.20
C SER A 63 11.54 -1.25 3.88
N LYS A 64 12.84 -0.94 3.78
CA LYS A 64 13.65 -1.27 2.59
C LYS A 64 13.73 -2.78 2.32
N GLU A 65 13.69 -3.59 3.37
CA GLU A 65 14.01 -5.02 3.30
C GLU A 65 12.76 -5.90 3.13
N ARG A 66 11.68 -5.62 3.87
CA ARG A 66 10.44 -6.41 3.86
C ARG A 66 9.21 -5.59 4.25
N GLY A 67 8.03 -6.13 3.93
CA GLY A 67 6.73 -5.62 4.34
C GLY A 67 6.12 -4.61 3.38
N ARG A 68 4.85 -4.83 3.04
CA ARG A 68 3.99 -3.89 2.30
C ARG A 68 2.70 -3.65 3.06
N ILE A 69 2.11 -2.50 2.77
CA ILE A 69 0.75 -2.17 3.13
C ILE A 69 -0.02 -1.99 1.84
N HIS A 70 -1.18 -2.63 1.74
CA HIS A 70 -2.08 -2.57 0.60
C HIS A 70 -3.42 -1.97 1.03
N GLY A 71 -3.97 -1.11 0.19
CA GLY A 71 -5.21 -0.43 0.51
C GLY A 71 -5.55 0.65 -0.49
N PHE A 72 -6.31 1.65 -0.04
CA PHE A 72 -6.81 2.72 -0.89
C PHE A 72 -6.46 4.08 -0.29
N LEU A 73 -5.96 5.00 -1.11
CA LEU A 73 -5.90 6.40 -0.72
C LEU A 73 -7.20 7.08 -1.17
N ILE A 74 -8.02 7.48 -0.21
CA ILE A 74 -9.27 8.20 -0.47
C ILE A 74 -9.13 9.58 0.15
N GLU A 75 -9.12 10.60 -0.71
CA GLU A 75 -8.79 11.99 -0.36
C GLU A 75 -7.43 12.09 0.34
N HIS A 76 -7.42 12.14 1.68
CA HIS A 76 -6.23 12.32 2.51
C HIS A 76 -6.02 11.18 3.51
N ILE A 77 -6.81 10.10 3.43
CA ILE A 77 -6.76 8.96 4.33
C ILE A 77 -6.37 7.71 3.54
N PHE A 78 -5.34 7.01 4.00
CA PHE A 78 -4.99 5.69 3.48
C PHE A 78 -5.69 4.59 4.29
N TYR A 79 -6.68 3.95 3.68
CA TYR A 79 -7.44 2.84 4.27
C TYR A 79 -6.68 1.53 4.06
N VAL A 80 -6.12 0.99 5.15
CA VAL A 80 -5.38 -0.27 5.13
C VAL A 80 -6.34 -1.45 5.06
N ILE A 81 -6.15 -2.30 4.06
CA ILE A 81 -6.90 -3.55 3.89
C ILE A 81 -6.05 -4.76 4.25
N TRP A 82 -4.77 -4.73 3.87
CA TRP A 82 -3.86 -5.85 4.10
C TRP A 82 -2.46 -5.35 4.45
N ILE A 83 -1.91 -5.92 5.53
CA ILE A 83 -0.51 -5.79 5.93
C ILE A 83 0.21 -7.08 5.51
N ASP A 84 0.96 -7.00 4.42
CA ASP A 84 1.74 -8.10 3.86
C ASP A 84 3.15 -8.05 4.44
N SER A 85 3.37 -8.69 5.60
CA SER A 85 4.66 -8.64 6.31
C SER A 85 5.81 -9.25 5.53
N ASP A 86 5.51 -10.28 4.74
CA ASP A 86 6.50 -11.12 4.06
C ASP A 86 6.65 -10.78 2.57
N HIS A 87 5.87 -9.82 2.06
CA HIS A 87 5.91 -9.35 0.68
C HIS A 87 5.55 -10.47 -0.32
N ASN A 88 4.51 -11.24 0.01
CA ASN A 88 4.05 -12.40 -0.76
C ASN A 88 3.13 -12.04 -1.94
N LEU A 89 2.70 -10.78 -2.06
CA LEU A 89 1.82 -10.38 -3.18
C LEU A 89 2.51 -10.52 -4.55
N TYR A 90 3.82 -10.36 -4.60
CA TYR A 90 4.61 -10.53 -5.82
C TYR A 90 5.58 -11.70 -5.64
N GLU A 91 5.71 -12.56 -6.65
CA GLU A 91 6.70 -13.66 -6.69
C GLU A 91 8.14 -13.14 -6.92
#